data_AF-A0A8J7T9J4-F1
#
_entry.id   AF-A0A8J7T9J4-F1
#
_cell.length_a   1.000
_cell.length_b   1.000
_cell.length_c   1.000
_cell.angle_alpha   90.00
_cell.angle_beta   90.00
_cell.angle_gamma   90.00
#
_symmetry.space_group_name_H-M   'P 1'
#
loop_
_entity.id
_entity.type
_entity.pdbx_description
1 polymer ?
#
loop_
_entity_poly.entity_id
_entity_poly.type
_entity_poly.pdbx_seq_one_letter_code
_entity_poly.pdbx_strand_id
1 'polypeptide(L)'
;MCKELKGKVLKLEPPARNGPMSCQGDLQQDWKKILDTTVHVLQAGQVVAVPTDTIYGLACLAQNSDAIKRVYDIKGRNGEKPLAICVGEIEDIYKYCKVSVPGQLLRDLLPGPVTLVLERSGELNMDLNPFTPLVGVRIPNHAFMRKLAQLCREPLALTSANVSTQTSTLVVDEFCELWPWLALVVDGGPIGDTMSPECRLGSTVINLSSPGQYSIIRPGWYVVSQ
;
A
#
# COMPACT_ATOMS: atom_id res chain seq x y z
N MET A 1 5.68 25.28 -10.76
CA MET A 1 6.77 24.32 -10.57
C MET A 1 6.34 22.84 -10.67
N CYS A 2 5.06 22.51 -10.98
CA CYS A 2 4.60 21.12 -11.21
C CYS A 2 4.58 20.65 -12.67
N LYS A 3 5.02 21.46 -13.64
CA LYS A 3 4.87 21.13 -15.07
C LYS A 3 5.88 20.09 -15.59
N GLU A 4 7.06 19.98 -14.97
CA GLU A 4 8.13 19.06 -15.40
C GLU A 4 7.94 17.62 -14.96
N LEU A 5 7.00 17.34 -14.06
CA LEU A 5 6.76 15.99 -13.52
C LEU A 5 5.63 15.23 -14.25
N LYS A 6 5.03 15.83 -15.30
CA LYS A 6 3.93 15.22 -16.07
C LYS A 6 4.28 13.87 -16.72
N GLY A 7 5.57 13.58 -16.95
CA GLY A 7 6.02 12.29 -17.50
C GLY A 7 6.04 11.13 -16.48
N LYS A 8 5.84 11.40 -15.18
CA LYS A 8 5.89 10.40 -14.10
C LYS A 8 4.52 10.00 -13.55
N VAL A 9 3.44 10.57 -14.07
CA VAL A 9 2.07 10.29 -13.58
C VAL A 9 1.34 9.40 -14.58
N LEU A 10 0.92 8.22 -14.15
CA LEU A 10 0.12 7.29 -14.93
C LEU A 10 -1.29 7.20 -14.36
N LYS A 11 -2.30 7.54 -15.16
CA LYS A 11 -3.70 7.53 -14.73
C LYS A 11 -4.33 6.15 -14.91
N LEU A 12 -4.88 5.60 -13.84
CA LEU A 12 -5.76 4.44 -13.92
C LEU A 12 -7.15 4.95 -14.32
N GLU A 13 -7.52 4.72 -15.56
CA GLU A 13 -8.92 4.92 -15.94
C GLU A 13 -9.78 3.84 -15.26
N PRO A 14 -10.95 4.20 -14.70
CA PRO A 14 -11.83 3.21 -14.12
C PRO A 14 -12.24 2.19 -15.19
N PRO A 15 -12.29 0.89 -14.89
CA PRO A 15 -12.78 -0.09 -15.85
C PRO A 15 -14.21 0.28 -16.25
N ALA A 16 -14.41 0.58 -17.53
CA ALA A 16 -15.67 1.11 -18.05
C ALA A 16 -16.84 0.19 -17.68
N ARG A 17 -17.76 0.67 -16.84
CA ARG A 17 -18.94 -0.12 -16.47
C ARG A 17 -19.98 -0.21 -17.60
N ASN A 18 -19.99 0.68 -18.60
CA ASN A 18 -20.96 0.70 -19.71
C ASN A 18 -20.47 1.48 -20.96
N GLY A 19 -19.26 1.21 -21.46
CA GLY A 19 -18.75 1.80 -22.71
C GLY A 19 -18.94 0.87 -23.92
N PRO A 20 -18.98 1.39 -25.17
CA PRO A 20 -19.06 0.56 -26.37
C PRO A 20 -17.90 -0.46 -26.41
N MET A 21 -18.20 -1.67 -26.89
CA MET A 21 -17.32 -2.86 -26.82
C MET A 21 -15.93 -2.64 -27.44
N SER A 22 -15.77 -1.68 -28.34
CA SER A 22 -14.49 -1.29 -28.94
C SER A 22 -13.54 -0.57 -27.99
N CYS A 23 -14.03 0.14 -26.97
CA CYS A 23 -13.20 0.89 -26.03
C CYS A 23 -12.71 0.04 -24.84
N GLN A 24 -13.28 -1.15 -24.64
CA GLN A 24 -12.90 -2.02 -23.52
C GLN A 24 -11.51 -2.66 -23.72
N GLY A 25 -11.13 -2.96 -24.97
CA GLY A 25 -9.82 -3.52 -25.31
C GLY A 25 -8.68 -2.56 -25.03
N ASP A 26 -8.83 -1.29 -25.43
CA ASP A 26 -7.81 -0.25 -25.26
C ASP A 26 -7.59 0.08 -23.77
N LEU A 27 -8.68 0.22 -22.99
CA LEU A 27 -8.60 0.46 -21.55
C LEU A 27 -7.91 -0.69 -20.79
N GLN A 28 -8.17 -1.94 -21.20
CA GLN A 28 -7.53 -3.10 -20.60
C GLN A 28 -6.04 -3.17 -20.95
N GLN A 29 -5.67 -2.76 -22.16
CA GLN A 29 -4.28 -2.67 -22.60
C GLN A 29 -3.51 -1.59 -21.83
N ASP A 30 -4.13 -0.43 -21.59
CA ASP A 30 -3.53 0.66 -20.80
C ASP A 30 -3.36 0.27 -19.34
N TRP A 31 -4.38 -0.35 -18.72
CA TRP A 31 -4.27 -0.86 -17.36
C TRP A 31 -3.12 -1.86 -17.18
N LYS A 32 -3.00 -2.83 -18.11
CA LYS A 32 -1.90 -3.80 -18.10
C LYS A 32 -0.54 -3.12 -18.26
N LYS A 33 -0.44 -2.15 -19.17
CA LYS A 33 0.80 -1.38 -19.39
C LYS A 33 1.21 -0.60 -18.13
N ILE A 34 0.26 0.01 -17.42
CA ILE A 34 0.54 0.73 -16.17
C ILE A 34 1.01 -0.24 -15.09
N LEU A 35 0.35 -1.40 -14.94
CA LEU A 35 0.81 -2.46 -14.03
C LEU A 35 2.23 -2.91 -14.36
N ASP A 36 2.50 -3.30 -15.60
CA ASP A 36 3.81 -3.80 -16.05
C ASP A 36 4.91 -2.74 -15.82
N THR A 37 4.62 -1.47 -16.14
CA THR A 37 5.53 -0.35 -15.89
C THR A 37 5.79 -0.18 -14.40
N THR A 38 4.75 -0.26 -13.57
CA THR A 38 4.87 -0.10 -12.12
C THR A 38 5.69 -1.24 -11.50
N VAL A 39 5.47 -2.48 -11.94
CA VAL A 39 6.26 -3.65 -11.52
C VAL A 39 7.73 -3.44 -11.88
N HIS A 40 8.03 -3.02 -13.10
CA HIS A 40 9.40 -2.76 -13.55
C HIS A 40 10.10 -1.69 -12.69
N VAL A 41 9.41 -0.59 -12.39
CA VAL A 41 9.94 0.49 -11.54
C VAL A 41 10.23 -0.01 -10.12
N LEU A 42 9.32 -0.78 -9.53
CA LEU A 42 9.52 -1.38 -8.20
C LEU A 42 10.69 -2.37 -8.19
N GLN A 43 10.79 -3.24 -9.20
CA GLN A 43 11.89 -4.19 -9.38
C GLN A 43 13.25 -3.51 -9.58
N ALA A 44 13.26 -2.30 -10.15
CA ALA A 44 14.45 -1.44 -10.22
C ALA A 44 14.81 -0.75 -8.88
N GLY A 45 14.18 -1.15 -7.76
CA GLY A 45 14.46 -0.64 -6.42
C GLY A 45 13.99 0.80 -6.18
N GLN A 46 13.02 1.27 -6.98
CA GLN A 46 12.48 2.61 -6.90
C GLN A 46 11.23 2.69 -6.01
N VAL A 47 10.84 3.91 -5.65
CA VAL A 47 9.64 4.21 -4.86
C VAL A 47 8.54 4.75 -5.78
N VAL A 48 7.33 4.23 -5.59
CA VAL A 48 6.14 4.58 -6.37
C VAL A 48 5.03 5.06 -5.45
N ALA A 49 4.31 6.13 -5.82
CA ALA A 49 3.04 6.45 -5.19
C ALA A 49 1.90 5.67 -5.85
N VAL A 50 1.03 5.07 -5.03
CA VAL A 50 -0.04 4.17 -5.48
C VAL A 50 -1.37 4.49 -4.76
N PRO A 51 -2.53 4.31 -5.42
CA PRO A 51 -3.81 4.41 -4.77
C PRO A 51 -4.08 3.15 -3.93
N THR A 52 -4.82 3.30 -2.83
CA THR A 52 -5.35 2.16 -2.05
C THR A 52 -6.85 2.34 -1.82
N ASP A 53 -7.47 1.40 -1.10
CA ASP A 53 -8.88 1.48 -0.69
C ASP A 53 -9.13 2.43 0.49
N THR A 54 -8.08 3.05 1.07
CA THR A 54 -8.25 4.06 2.14
C THR A 54 -7.63 5.40 1.78
N ILE A 55 -6.34 5.44 1.44
CA ILE A 55 -5.56 6.67 1.20
C ILE A 55 -4.43 6.38 0.21
N TYR A 56 -3.82 7.39 -0.40
CA TYR A 56 -2.63 7.17 -1.21
C TYR A 56 -1.44 6.70 -0.36
N GLY A 57 -0.63 5.82 -0.93
CA GLY A 57 0.55 5.24 -0.28
C GLY A 57 1.82 5.35 -1.12
N LEU A 58 2.97 5.31 -0.45
CA LEU A 58 4.27 5.06 -1.06
C LEU A 58 4.58 3.57 -0.94
N ALA A 59 4.96 2.97 -2.05
CA ALA A 59 5.30 1.57 -2.18
C ALA A 59 6.72 1.38 -2.70
N CYS A 60 7.40 0.36 -2.18
CA CYS A 60 8.64 -0.18 -2.72
C CYS A 60 8.70 -1.70 -2.44
N LEU A 61 9.65 -2.43 -3.01
CA LEU A 61 9.84 -3.85 -2.67
C LEU A 61 10.36 -3.98 -1.23
N ALA A 62 9.63 -4.71 -0.37
CA ALA A 62 10.01 -4.92 1.02
C ALA A 62 11.23 -5.83 1.18
N GLN A 63 11.61 -6.59 0.15
CA GLN A 63 12.83 -7.40 0.19
C GLN A 63 14.07 -6.60 -0.25
N ASN A 64 13.91 -5.39 -0.78
CA ASN A 64 15.02 -4.56 -1.27
C ASN A 64 15.42 -3.50 -0.25
N SER A 65 16.55 -3.70 0.43
CA SER A 65 17.05 -2.81 1.48
C SER A 65 17.30 -1.37 1.02
N ASP A 66 17.83 -1.18 -0.20
CA ASP A 66 18.05 0.16 -0.74
C ASP A 66 16.72 0.88 -0.99
N ALA A 67 15.71 0.15 -1.47
CA ALA A 67 14.37 0.70 -1.70
C ALA A 67 13.69 1.09 -0.38
N ILE A 68 13.81 0.25 0.65
CA ILE A 68 13.36 0.55 2.02
C ILE A 68 14.04 1.81 2.54
N LYS A 69 15.37 1.91 2.39
CA LYS A 69 16.14 3.08 2.80
C LYS A 69 15.63 4.34 2.12
N ARG A 70 15.36 4.30 0.81
CA ARG A 70 14.77 5.44 0.07
C ARG A 70 13.42 5.87 0.66
N VAL A 71 12.54 4.92 1.01
CA VAL A 71 11.27 5.26 1.66
C VAL A 71 11.50 5.93 3.02
N TYR A 72 12.44 5.43 3.83
CA TYR A 72 12.78 6.07 5.10
C TYR A 72 13.34 7.49 4.92
N ASP A 73 14.25 7.68 3.96
CA ASP A 73 14.81 8.99 3.61
C ASP A 73 13.70 9.97 3.16
N ILE A 74 12.80 9.55 2.26
CA ILE A 74 11.65 10.36 1.80
C ILE A 74 10.76 10.77 2.98
N LYS A 75 10.53 9.85 3.93
CA LYS A 75 9.66 10.09 5.09
C LYS A 75 10.35 10.85 6.21
N GLY A 76 11.66 11.12 6.12
CA GLY A 76 12.45 11.69 7.20
C GLY A 76 12.43 10.82 8.46
N ARG A 77 12.52 9.49 8.29
CA ARG A 77 12.50 8.50 9.37
C ARG A 77 13.79 7.70 9.36
N ASN A 78 14.16 7.16 10.52
CA ASN A 78 15.31 6.28 10.71
C ASN A 78 14.90 4.81 10.99
N GLY A 79 13.67 4.41 10.63
CA GLY A 79 13.13 3.08 10.91
C GLY A 79 12.39 2.93 12.24
N GLU A 80 12.40 3.94 13.13
CA GLU A 80 11.68 3.92 14.41
C GLU A 80 10.16 3.76 14.26
N LYS A 81 9.58 4.30 13.18
CA LYS A 81 8.16 4.12 12.85
C LYS A 81 8.03 2.99 11.83
N PRO A 82 7.49 1.81 12.21
CA PRO A 82 7.39 0.68 11.32
C PRO A 82 6.55 0.97 10.07
N LEU A 83 6.96 0.39 8.94
CA LEU A 83 6.19 0.28 7.70
C LEU A 83 5.32 -0.97 7.77
N ALA A 84 4.15 -0.93 7.12
CA ALA A 84 3.39 -2.14 6.85
C ALA A 84 3.92 -2.80 5.57
N ILE A 85 3.64 -4.09 5.40
CA ILE A 85 3.75 -4.77 4.11
C ILE A 85 2.36 -4.95 3.48
N CYS A 86 2.34 -4.94 2.16
CA CYS A 86 1.20 -5.25 1.32
C CYS A 86 1.50 -6.51 0.52
N VAL A 87 0.60 -7.50 0.60
CA VAL A 87 0.71 -8.76 -0.15
C VAL A 87 -0.50 -8.95 -1.07
N GLY A 88 -0.40 -9.88 -2.02
CA GLY A 88 -1.41 -10.10 -3.05
C GLY A 88 -2.61 -10.93 -2.58
N GLU A 89 -2.32 -11.90 -1.71
CA GLU A 89 -3.27 -12.90 -1.22
C GLU A 89 -2.93 -13.38 0.20
N ILE A 90 -3.86 -14.12 0.81
CA ILE A 90 -3.77 -14.51 2.23
C ILE A 90 -2.61 -15.48 2.45
N GLU A 91 -2.34 -16.32 1.46
CA GLU A 91 -1.30 -17.34 1.45
C GLU A 91 0.09 -16.71 1.62
N ASP A 92 0.33 -15.55 1.01
CA ASP A 92 1.57 -14.79 1.17
C ASP A 92 1.81 -14.34 2.62
N ILE A 93 0.75 -14.14 3.41
CA ILE A 93 0.88 -13.74 4.82
C ILE A 93 1.61 -14.83 5.62
N TYR A 94 1.31 -16.11 5.35
CA TYR A 94 1.95 -17.22 6.04
C TYR A 94 3.44 -17.36 5.68
N LYS A 95 3.86 -16.83 4.52
CA LYS A 95 5.27 -16.79 4.14
C LYS A 95 6.05 -15.74 4.93
N TYR A 96 5.49 -14.55 5.11
CA TYR A 96 6.22 -13.42 5.70
C TYR A 96 5.93 -13.18 7.19
N CYS A 97 4.87 -13.75 7.74
CA CYS A 97 4.44 -13.58 9.11
C CYS A 97 4.20 -14.92 9.81
N LYS A 98 4.41 -14.96 11.12
CA LYS A 98 3.96 -16.06 11.98
C LYS A 98 2.48 -15.84 12.31
N VAL A 99 1.62 -16.69 11.76
CA VAL A 99 0.16 -16.60 11.94
C VAL A 99 -0.27 -17.57 13.04
N SER A 100 -0.80 -17.04 14.14
CA SER A 100 -1.35 -17.81 15.27
C SER A 100 -2.88 -17.77 15.35
N VAL A 101 -3.54 -17.05 14.44
CA VAL A 101 -5.00 -16.91 14.38
C VAL A 101 -5.61 -17.86 13.34
N PRO A 102 -6.90 -18.23 13.47
CA PRO A 102 -7.58 -19.01 12.45
C PRO A 102 -7.54 -18.32 11.08
N GLY A 103 -7.25 -19.06 10.02
CA GLY A 103 -7.21 -18.50 8.66
C GLY A 103 -8.54 -17.88 8.20
N GLN A 104 -9.67 -18.28 8.80
CA GLN A 104 -10.96 -17.64 8.55
C GLN A 104 -10.98 -16.18 9.00
N LEU A 105 -10.38 -15.86 10.15
CA LEU A 105 -10.29 -14.48 10.65
C LEU A 105 -9.51 -13.59 9.67
N LEU A 106 -8.45 -14.11 9.07
CA LEU A 106 -7.70 -13.37 8.05
C LEU A 106 -8.59 -13.07 6.83
N ARG A 107 -9.38 -14.05 6.37
CA ARG A 107 -10.30 -13.88 5.23
C ARG A 107 -11.48 -12.95 5.52
N ASP A 108 -11.92 -12.88 6.78
CA ASP A 108 -13.00 -11.98 7.19
C ASP A 108 -12.52 -10.52 7.26
N LEU A 109 -11.23 -10.31 7.58
CA LEU A 109 -10.63 -8.97 7.72
C LEU A 109 -9.93 -8.47 6.43
N LEU A 110 -9.54 -9.37 5.54
CA LEU A 110 -8.75 -9.06 4.33
C LEU A 110 -9.33 -9.78 3.09
N PRO A 111 -9.36 -9.13 1.91
CA PRO A 111 -8.90 -7.78 1.62
C PRO A 111 -9.76 -6.68 2.25
N GLY A 112 -9.15 -5.58 2.67
CA GLY A 112 -9.91 -4.48 3.25
C GLY A 112 -9.10 -3.37 3.93
N PRO A 113 -9.81 -2.43 4.56
CA PRO A 113 -9.25 -1.26 5.23
C PRO A 113 -8.70 -1.58 6.62
N VAL A 114 -8.06 -2.75 6.77
CA VAL A 114 -7.48 -3.24 8.03
C VAL A 114 -5.99 -3.57 7.82
N THR A 115 -5.18 -3.34 8.84
CA THR A 115 -3.78 -3.77 8.90
C THR A 115 -3.60 -4.64 10.12
N LEU A 116 -3.17 -5.88 9.91
CA LEU A 116 -2.98 -6.87 10.97
C LEU A 116 -1.52 -6.83 11.40
N VAL A 117 -1.25 -6.56 12.67
CA VAL A 117 0.11 -6.62 13.22
C VAL A 117 0.37 -8.03 13.73
N LEU A 118 1.38 -8.66 13.15
CA LEU A 118 1.81 -10.03 13.43
C LEU A 118 3.31 -10.04 13.71
N GLU A 119 3.80 -11.13 14.29
CA GLU A 119 5.24 -11.36 14.36
C GLU A 119 5.76 -11.71 12.95
N ARG A 120 6.89 -11.14 12.55
CA ARG A 120 7.51 -11.47 11.26
C ARG A 120 8.08 -12.88 11.26
N SER A 121 8.14 -13.49 10.09
CA SER A 121 8.96 -14.68 9.83
C SER A 121 10.43 -14.32 9.56
N GLY A 122 11.30 -15.32 9.45
CA GLY A 122 12.69 -15.12 9.03
C GLY A 122 12.87 -14.82 7.53
N GLU A 123 11.83 -15.00 6.70
CA GLU A 123 11.88 -14.75 5.26
C GLU A 123 11.81 -13.25 4.92
N LEU A 124 11.27 -12.44 5.83
CA LEU A 124 11.10 -11.01 5.61
C LEU A 124 12.41 -10.27 5.90
N ASN A 125 12.82 -9.39 4.98
CA ASN A 125 14.05 -8.61 5.10
C ASN A 125 14.16 -7.92 6.48
N MET A 126 15.30 -8.10 7.15
CA MET A 126 15.57 -7.56 8.48
C MET A 126 15.74 -6.04 8.48
N ASP A 127 16.13 -5.44 7.36
CA ASP A 127 16.24 -3.98 7.21
C ASP A 127 14.86 -3.30 7.19
N LEU A 128 13.79 -4.05 6.93
CA LEU A 128 12.44 -3.58 7.14
C LEU A 128 12.13 -3.57 8.64
N ASN A 129 11.87 -2.39 9.21
CA ASN A 129 11.51 -2.21 10.62
C ASN A 129 12.55 -2.82 11.59
N PRO A 130 13.82 -2.40 11.56
CA PRO A 130 14.93 -3.09 12.23
C PRO A 130 14.81 -3.14 13.77
N PHE A 131 13.94 -2.33 14.37
CA PHE A 131 13.81 -2.19 15.82
C PHE A 131 12.62 -2.95 16.44
N THR A 132 11.92 -3.79 15.67
CA THR A 132 10.78 -4.54 16.19
C THR A 132 10.63 -5.89 15.50
N PRO A 133 10.27 -6.97 16.20
CA PRO A 133 9.92 -8.24 15.55
C PRO A 133 8.54 -8.20 14.89
N LEU A 134 7.75 -7.13 15.09
CA LEU A 134 6.40 -7.03 14.57
C LEU A 134 6.36 -6.36 13.19
N VAL A 135 5.40 -6.78 12.38
CA VAL A 135 5.12 -6.17 11.08
C VAL A 135 3.60 -6.06 10.89
N GLY A 136 3.14 -4.91 10.40
CA GLY A 136 1.78 -4.77 9.92
C GLY A 136 1.65 -5.38 8.52
N VAL A 137 0.68 -6.24 8.27
CA VAL A 137 0.36 -6.79 6.96
C VAL A 137 -1.03 -6.36 6.52
N ARG A 138 -1.18 -6.04 5.23
CA ARG A 138 -2.43 -5.61 4.62
C ARG A 138 -2.61 -6.20 3.25
N ILE A 139 -3.85 -6.46 2.87
CA ILE A 139 -4.27 -6.69 1.49
C ILE A 139 -5.33 -5.62 1.20
N PRO A 140 -4.97 -4.49 0.54
CA PRO A 140 -5.93 -3.45 0.20
C PRO A 140 -7.06 -4.03 -0.65
N ASN A 141 -8.32 -3.63 -0.41
CA ASN A 141 -9.43 -3.94 -1.30
C ASN A 141 -9.40 -3.04 -2.56
N HIS A 142 -8.27 -3.04 -3.26
CA HIS A 142 -8.03 -2.26 -4.46
C HIS A 142 -7.41 -3.17 -5.53
N ALA A 143 -8.12 -3.34 -6.65
CA ALA A 143 -7.74 -4.31 -7.69
C ALA A 143 -6.31 -4.10 -8.23
N PHE A 144 -5.91 -2.83 -8.44
CA PHE A 144 -4.54 -2.48 -8.84
C PHE A 144 -3.50 -2.99 -7.84
N MET A 145 -3.66 -2.70 -6.55
CA MET A 145 -2.69 -3.06 -5.51
C MET A 145 -2.55 -4.57 -5.35
N ARG A 146 -3.67 -5.30 -5.36
CA ARG A 146 -3.65 -6.77 -5.29
C ARG A 146 -2.89 -7.36 -6.47
N LYS A 147 -3.21 -6.91 -7.69
CA LYS A 147 -2.52 -7.40 -8.90
C LYS A 147 -1.06 -6.98 -8.95
N LEU A 148 -0.75 -5.77 -8.52
CA LEU A 148 0.62 -5.25 -8.44
C LEU A 148 1.48 -6.12 -7.49
N ALA A 149 0.99 -6.40 -6.28
CA ALA A 149 1.69 -7.25 -5.32
C ALA A 149 1.86 -8.69 -5.86
N GLN A 150 0.83 -9.27 -6.46
CA GLN A 150 0.90 -10.59 -7.11
C GLN A 150 1.96 -10.63 -8.23
N LEU A 151 2.03 -9.60 -9.07
CA LEU A 151 2.98 -9.54 -10.19
C LEU A 151 4.42 -9.26 -9.73
N CYS A 152 4.61 -8.52 -8.64
CA CYS A 152 5.94 -8.32 -8.05
C CYS A 152 6.52 -9.60 -7.45
N ARG A 153 5.66 -10.57 -7.08
CA ARG A 153 6.03 -11.85 -6.42
C ARG A 153 6.75 -11.69 -5.08
N GLU A 154 6.69 -10.50 -4.52
CA GLU A 154 7.33 -10.09 -3.28
C GLU A 154 6.42 -9.09 -2.55
N PRO A 155 6.51 -9.00 -1.21
CA PRO A 155 5.73 -8.05 -0.43
C PRO A 155 6.17 -6.63 -0.79
N LEU A 156 5.21 -5.71 -0.83
CA LEU A 156 5.49 -4.29 -0.98
C LEU A 156 5.55 -3.65 0.40
N ALA A 157 6.61 -2.94 0.74
CA ALA A 157 6.57 -2.06 1.90
C ALA A 157 5.66 -0.86 1.57
N LEU A 158 4.71 -0.56 2.45
CA LEU A 158 3.63 0.40 2.22
C LEU A 158 3.47 1.35 3.41
N THR A 159 3.45 2.65 3.13
CA THR A 159 3.14 3.72 4.08
C THR A 159 2.30 4.79 3.40
N SER A 160 1.62 5.67 4.14
CA SER A 160 0.89 6.81 3.57
C SER A 160 1.79 7.76 2.77
N ALA A 161 1.25 8.29 1.68
CA ALA A 161 1.89 9.25 0.78
C ALA A 161 1.75 10.70 1.29
N ASN A 162 2.36 10.99 2.42
CA ASN A 162 2.43 12.32 3.02
C ASN A 162 3.82 12.59 3.56
N VAL A 163 4.24 13.84 3.72
CA VAL A 163 5.39 14.12 4.61
C VAL A 163 4.99 13.68 6.02
N SER A 164 5.93 13.12 6.79
CA SER A 164 5.65 12.70 8.17
C SER A 164 4.99 13.85 8.93
N THR A 165 3.89 13.57 9.64
CA THR A 165 3.05 14.53 10.42
C THR A 165 1.99 15.35 9.65
N GLN A 166 1.91 15.24 8.32
CA GLN A 166 0.85 15.89 7.54
C GLN A 166 -0.41 15.01 7.41
N THR A 167 -1.51 15.63 6.96
CA THR A 167 -2.80 14.98 6.73
C THR A 167 -2.68 13.83 5.72
N SER A 168 -3.50 12.78 5.88
CA SER A 168 -3.59 11.72 4.87
C SER A 168 -4.10 12.27 3.53
N THR A 169 -3.63 11.67 2.45
CA THR A 169 -3.86 12.15 1.08
C THR A 169 -4.84 11.29 0.31
N LEU A 170 -5.81 11.93 -0.32
CA LEU A 170 -6.92 11.32 -1.07
C LEU A 170 -6.85 11.60 -2.57
N VAL A 171 -6.07 12.60 -3.00
CA VAL A 171 -5.79 12.91 -4.40
C VAL A 171 -4.30 13.14 -4.61
N VAL A 172 -3.81 12.94 -5.83
CA VAL A 172 -2.37 13.02 -6.15
C VAL A 172 -1.75 14.38 -5.93
N ASP A 173 -2.55 15.45 -6.05
CA ASP A 173 -2.11 16.83 -5.86
C ASP A 173 -1.76 17.15 -4.40
N GLU A 174 -2.35 16.43 -3.43
CA GLU A 174 -2.12 16.64 -2.00
C GLU A 174 -0.73 16.19 -1.51
N PHE A 175 0.05 15.51 -2.36
CA PHE A 175 1.45 15.11 -2.07
C PHE A 175 2.41 15.46 -3.20
N CYS A 176 2.10 16.48 -4.00
CA CYS A 176 2.93 16.89 -5.14
C CYS A 176 4.37 17.26 -4.75
N GLU A 177 4.61 17.65 -3.50
CA GLU A 177 5.93 17.92 -2.94
C GLU A 177 6.82 16.66 -2.83
N LEU A 178 6.23 15.47 -2.75
CA LEU A 178 6.99 14.21 -2.71
C LEU A 178 7.42 13.75 -4.11
N TRP A 179 6.75 14.20 -5.17
CA TRP A 179 6.95 13.70 -6.53
C TRP A 179 8.39 13.77 -7.07
N PRO A 180 9.23 14.76 -6.73
CA PRO A 180 10.63 14.77 -7.17
C PRO A 180 11.43 13.55 -6.70
N TRP A 181 10.99 12.91 -5.61
CA TRP A 181 11.66 11.76 -4.97
C TRP A 181 11.03 10.43 -5.40
N LEU A 182 9.96 10.47 -6.19
CA LEU A 182 9.26 9.30 -6.70
C LEU A 182 9.67 9.03 -8.14
N ALA A 183 9.82 7.76 -8.48
CA ALA A 183 10.05 7.36 -9.86
C ALA A 183 8.74 7.36 -10.67
N LEU A 184 7.62 7.08 -10.00
CA LEU A 184 6.30 6.98 -10.62
C LEU A 184 5.21 7.37 -9.62
N VAL A 185 4.14 7.99 -10.12
CA VAL A 185 2.88 8.23 -9.42
C VAL A 185 1.78 7.55 -10.22
N VAL A 186 1.11 6.59 -9.63
CA VAL A 186 -0.09 5.97 -10.20
C VAL A 186 -1.29 6.74 -9.67
N ASP A 187 -1.98 7.47 -10.54
CA ASP A 187 -3.16 8.27 -10.22
C ASP A 187 -4.42 7.42 -10.42
N GLY A 188 -5.00 6.94 -9.32
CA GLY A 188 -6.26 6.21 -9.28
C GLY A 188 -7.51 7.11 -9.21
N GLY A 189 -7.34 8.42 -9.32
CA GLY A 189 -8.40 9.39 -9.02
C GLY A 189 -8.59 9.63 -7.52
N PRO A 190 -9.63 10.39 -7.14
CA PRO A 190 -9.97 10.65 -5.75
C PRO A 190 -10.38 9.38 -4.98
N ILE A 191 -9.84 9.21 -3.78
CA ILE A 191 -10.22 8.13 -2.87
C ILE A 191 -11.28 8.65 -1.90
N GLY A 192 -12.50 8.11 -2.01
CA GLY A 192 -13.63 8.49 -1.16
C GLY A 192 -14.13 9.94 -1.38
N ASP A 193 -14.87 10.47 -0.41
CA ASP A 193 -15.26 11.88 -0.39
C ASP A 193 -14.12 12.72 0.20
N THR A 194 -13.47 13.51 -0.66
CA THR A 194 -12.33 14.36 -0.30
C THR A 194 -12.65 15.43 0.77
N MET A 195 -13.95 15.74 0.96
CA MET A 195 -14.43 16.71 1.95
C MET A 195 -14.78 16.06 3.29
N SER A 196 -14.92 14.73 3.34
CA SER A 196 -15.23 13.98 4.57
C SER A 196 -13.95 13.72 5.37
N PRO A 197 -13.88 14.16 6.65
CA PRO A 197 -12.75 13.84 7.53
C PRO A 197 -12.56 12.33 7.74
N GLU A 198 -13.66 11.57 7.74
CA GLU A 198 -13.66 10.12 7.92
C GLU A 198 -12.90 9.43 6.78
N CYS A 199 -13.01 9.93 5.55
CA CYS A 199 -12.28 9.38 4.39
C CYS A 199 -10.77 9.54 4.51
N ARG A 200 -10.29 10.47 5.34
CA ARG A 200 -8.85 10.67 5.60
C ARG A 200 -8.28 9.71 6.65
N LEU A 201 -9.13 8.87 7.26
CA LEU A 201 -8.69 7.81 8.15
C LEU A 201 -7.96 6.73 7.37
N GLY A 202 -6.76 6.38 7.83
CA GLY A 202 -6.05 5.21 7.32
C GLY A 202 -6.75 3.91 7.69
N SER A 203 -6.12 2.78 7.35
CA SER A 203 -6.58 1.48 7.82
C SER A 203 -6.63 1.39 9.34
N THR A 204 -7.59 0.63 9.84
CA THR A 204 -7.64 0.23 11.26
C THR A 204 -6.51 -0.75 11.53
N VAL A 205 -5.70 -0.48 12.54
CA VAL A 205 -4.53 -1.31 12.87
C VAL A 205 -4.88 -2.19 14.06
N ILE A 206 -4.93 -3.50 13.84
CA ILE A 206 -5.28 -4.51 14.83
C ILE A 206 -4.05 -5.33 15.16
N ASN A 207 -3.65 -5.36 16.43
CA ASN A 207 -2.60 -6.25 16.92
C ASN A 207 -3.15 -7.66 17.11
N LEU A 208 -2.55 -8.63 16.42
CA LEU A 208 -2.83 -10.06 16.54
C LEU A 208 -1.57 -10.86 16.90
N SER A 209 -0.51 -10.20 17.36
CA SER A 209 0.79 -10.84 17.65
C SER A 209 0.75 -11.80 18.85
N SER A 210 -0.22 -11.67 19.74
CA SER A 210 -0.37 -12.51 20.93
C SER A 210 -1.52 -13.50 20.74
N PRO A 211 -1.27 -14.83 20.80
CA PRO A 211 -2.33 -15.82 20.62
C PRO A 211 -3.51 -15.61 21.57
N GLY A 212 -4.73 -15.65 21.02
CA GLY A 212 -5.98 -15.51 21.78
C GLY A 212 -6.31 -14.09 22.24
N GLN A 213 -5.51 -13.08 21.87
CA GLN A 213 -5.76 -11.68 22.22
C GLN A 213 -5.72 -10.79 20.98
N TYR A 214 -6.46 -9.68 21.04
CA TYR A 214 -6.31 -8.60 20.07
C TYR A 214 -6.38 -7.24 20.75
N SER A 215 -5.78 -6.24 20.11
CA SER A 215 -5.96 -4.85 20.51
C SER A 215 -5.99 -3.94 19.29
N ILE A 216 -6.76 -2.85 19.36
CA ILE A 216 -6.77 -1.84 18.31
C ILE A 216 -5.65 -0.85 18.64
N ILE A 217 -4.57 -0.88 17.85
CA ILE A 217 -3.44 0.06 17.99
C ILE A 217 -3.84 1.44 17.47
N ARG A 218 -4.61 1.46 16.37
CA ARG A 218 -5.07 2.69 15.73
C ARG A 218 -6.46 2.49 15.16
N PRO A 219 -7.48 3.25 15.60
CA PRO A 219 -8.76 3.27 14.91
C PRO A 219 -8.59 3.89 13.51
N GLY A 220 -9.33 3.36 12.54
CA GLY A 220 -9.27 3.79 11.15
C GLY A 220 -10.62 3.65 10.47
N TRP A 221 -10.60 3.51 9.15
CA TRP A 221 -11.82 3.41 8.34
C TRP A 221 -12.71 2.22 8.72
N TYR A 222 -12.13 1.11 9.18
CA TYR A 222 -12.90 -0.03 9.63
C TYR A 222 -13.29 0.12 11.11
N VAL A 223 -14.60 0.16 11.39
CA VAL A 223 -15.12 0.17 12.76
C VAL A 223 -15.24 -1.28 13.24
N VAL A 224 -14.39 -1.69 14.18
CA VAL A 224 -14.53 -2.98 14.88
C VAL A 224 -15.56 -2.76 15.99
N SER A 225 -16.75 -3.33 15.88
CA SER A 225 -17.68 -3.39 17.03
C SER A 225 -17.12 -4.37 18.06
N GLN A 226 -16.98 -3.90 19.31
CA GLN A 226 -16.63 -4.76 20.45
C GLN A 226 -17.78 -5.68 20.83
#